data_AF-A0A434ZKE7-F1
#
_entry.id   AF-A0A434ZKE7-F1
#
_cell.length_a   1.000
_cell.length_b   1.000
_cell.length_c   1.000
_cell.angle_alpha   90.00
_cell.angle_beta   90.00
_cell.angle_gamma   90.00
#
_symmetry.space_group_name_H-M   'P 1'
#
loop_
_entity.id
_entity.type
_entity.pdbx_description
1 polymer ?
#
loop_
_entity_poly.entity_id
_entity_poly.type
_entity_poly.pdbx_seq_one_letter_code
_entity_poly.pdbx_strand_id
1 'polypeptide(L)'
;MEAFEMTKRPVIVDQRQADLRRIDVEIERLERQIADKEAALDADARKHLAEMDHNLQQRLGQQIVALRSHVKTLHDDRFSVELGDITEPGNKPAAVAAAPVKHQAWDIDEKVLTAGQPAYPGVVRGSADDDGKVFPEAWVNMKAFWEASCMDHFRKADIPADFPVNMDFAASMNGEIMATHIWLSARCKALEARLAEIESRPQLEYRGVWKSTDAYKRGDLTTYDGSMWHAQVGSQGLVPGQGEGWRLCVKKGKDARS
;
A
#
# COMPACT_ATOMS: atom_id res chain seq x y z
N MET A 1 -52.66 71.18 -25.50
CA MET A 1 -51.41 71.83 -25.06
C MET A 1 -51.33 71.55 -23.57
N GLU A 2 -50.78 70.40 -23.19
CA GLU A 2 -50.53 70.07 -21.79
C GLU A 2 -49.07 69.62 -21.69
N ALA A 3 -48.36 70.33 -20.81
CA ALA A 3 -46.93 70.30 -20.66
C ALA A 3 -46.48 69.02 -19.96
N PHE A 4 -45.44 68.40 -20.53
CA PHE A 4 -44.78 67.21 -20.02
C PHE A 4 -44.02 67.57 -18.73
N GLU A 5 -44.46 67.03 -17.59
CA GLU A 5 -43.71 67.09 -16.34
C GLU A 5 -42.44 66.24 -16.46
N MET A 6 -41.26 66.88 -16.49
CA MET A 6 -39.97 66.19 -16.43
C MET A 6 -39.73 65.71 -14.99
N THR A 7 -40.06 64.46 -14.71
CA THR A 7 -39.64 63.77 -13.49
C THR A 7 -38.12 63.61 -13.48
N LYS A 8 -37.46 64.29 -12.54
CA LYS A 8 -36.03 64.14 -12.26
C LYS A 8 -35.73 62.66 -11.95
N ARG A 9 -35.01 61.99 -12.85
CA ARG A 9 -34.47 60.65 -12.59
C ARG A 9 -33.53 60.72 -11.36
N PRO A 10 -33.66 59.81 -10.39
CA PRO A 10 -32.75 59.78 -9.26
C PRO A 10 -31.33 59.47 -9.76
N VAL A 11 -30.34 60.17 -9.21
CA VAL A 11 -28.92 59.86 -9.43
C VAL A 11 -28.67 58.52 -8.75
N ILE A 12 -28.71 57.44 -9.54
CA ILE A 12 -28.19 56.14 -9.12
C ILE A 12 -26.67 56.32 -9.10
N VAL A 13 -26.13 56.70 -7.94
CA VAL A 13 -24.72 56.46 -7.65
C VAL A 13 -24.55 54.95 -7.82
N ASP A 14 -23.61 54.55 -8.68
CA ASP A 14 -23.33 53.15 -8.97
C ASP A 14 -22.86 52.46 -7.69
N GLN A 15 -23.82 51.93 -6.92
CA GLN A 15 -23.62 51.36 -5.58
C GLN A 15 -22.56 50.26 -5.61
N ARG A 16 -22.52 49.48 -6.71
CA ARG A 16 -21.51 48.46 -6.96
C ARG A 16 -20.12 49.06 -7.10
N GLN A 17 -19.96 50.14 -7.85
CA GLN A 17 -18.68 50.85 -7.94
C GLN A 17 -18.25 51.48 -6.61
N ALA A 18 -19.20 51.93 -5.79
CA ALA A 18 -18.90 52.42 -4.45
C ALA A 18 -18.41 51.30 -3.52
N ASP A 19 -19.05 50.12 -3.58
CA ASP A 19 -18.68 48.95 -2.79
C ASP A 19 -17.33 48.35 -3.21
N LEU A 20 -17.05 48.27 -4.52
CA LEU A 20 -15.74 47.85 -5.04
C LEU A 20 -14.63 48.77 -4.56
N ARG A 21 -14.81 50.09 -4.68
CA ARG A 21 -13.82 51.07 -4.19
C ARG A 21 -13.56 50.93 -2.70
N ARG A 22 -14.60 50.66 -1.90
CA ARG A 22 -14.45 50.45 -0.46
C ARG A 22 -13.60 49.22 -0.16
N ILE A 23 -13.84 48.12 -0.87
CA ILE A 23 -13.08 46.87 -0.72
C ILE A 23 -11.63 47.07 -1.16
N ASP A 24 -11.40 47.72 -2.32
CA ASP A 24 -10.05 48.01 -2.84
C ASP A 24 -9.23 48.85 -1.87
N VAL A 25 -9.84 49.89 -1.27
CA VAL A 25 -9.17 50.73 -0.27
C VAL A 25 -8.79 49.95 0.98
N GLU A 26 -9.62 49.01 1.43
CA GLU A 26 -9.30 48.19 2.61
C GLU A 26 -8.24 47.14 2.29
N ILE A 27 -8.27 46.53 1.10
CA ILE A 27 -7.18 45.64 0.62
C ILE A 27 -5.86 46.40 0.63
N GLU A 28 -5.80 47.57 -0.03
CA GLU A 28 -4.57 48.37 -0.09
C GLU A 28 -4.06 48.75 1.31
N ARG A 29 -4.97 49.10 2.22
CA ARG A 29 -4.65 49.43 3.61
C ARG A 29 -4.06 48.23 4.36
N LEU A 30 -4.63 47.04 4.20
CA LEU A 30 -4.14 45.83 4.87
C LEU A 30 -2.84 45.33 4.26
N GLU A 31 -2.69 45.40 2.94
CA GLU A 31 -1.42 45.10 2.25
C GLU A 31 -0.29 46.03 2.73
N ARG A 32 -0.58 47.32 2.91
CA ARG A 32 0.39 48.26 3.52
C ARG A 32 0.77 47.84 4.93
N GLN A 33 -0.20 47.45 5.76
CA GLN A 33 0.08 46.96 7.12
C GLN A 33 0.88 45.66 7.13
N ILE A 34 0.67 44.77 6.16
CA ILE A 34 1.46 43.54 5.98
C ILE A 34 2.90 43.92 5.63
N ALA A 35 3.09 44.79 4.64
CA ALA A 35 4.41 45.25 4.21
C ALA A 35 5.19 45.93 5.35
N ASP A 36 4.55 46.79 6.13
CA ASP A 36 5.17 47.44 7.29
C ASP A 36 5.64 46.41 8.35
N LYS A 37 4.86 45.35 8.57
CA LYS A 37 5.19 44.29 9.52
C LYS A 37 6.27 43.35 9.01
N GLU A 38 6.26 43.04 7.72
CA GLU A 38 7.33 42.27 7.06
C GLU A 38 8.65 43.05 7.12
N ALA A 39 8.63 44.35 6.83
CA ALA A 39 9.80 45.20 6.96
C ALA A 39 10.34 45.24 8.40
N ALA A 40 9.46 45.30 9.41
CA ALA A 40 9.85 45.25 10.81
C ALA A 40 10.42 43.86 11.21
N LEU A 41 9.86 42.78 10.67
CA LEU A 41 10.35 41.43 10.89
C LEU A 41 11.73 41.22 10.27
N ASP A 42 11.91 41.66 9.01
CA ASP A 42 13.17 41.61 8.30
C ASP A 42 14.25 42.48 8.95
N ALA A 43 13.88 43.66 9.45
CA ALA A 43 14.79 44.54 10.17
C ALA A 43 15.28 43.90 11.48
N ASP A 44 14.41 43.17 12.19
CA ASP A 44 14.80 42.44 13.39
C ASP A 44 15.67 41.22 13.06
N ALA A 45 15.34 40.49 12.00
CA ALA A 45 16.10 39.31 11.54
C ALA A 45 17.53 39.63 11.07
N ARG A 46 17.80 40.89 10.69
CA ARG A 46 19.14 41.37 10.29
C ARG A 46 20.03 41.79 11.46
N LYS A 47 19.51 41.85 12.69
CA LYS A 47 20.30 42.19 13.88
C LYS A 47 21.25 41.04 14.24
N HIS A 48 22.25 41.33 15.08
CA HIS A 48 23.06 40.28 15.67
C HIS A 48 22.20 39.33 16.53
N LEU A 49 22.58 38.06 16.63
CA LEU A 49 21.81 37.01 17.33
C LEU A 49 21.42 37.38 18.77
N ALA A 50 22.27 38.16 19.46
CA ALA A 50 22.02 38.63 20.83
C ALA A 50 21.01 39.78 20.93
N GLU A 51 20.67 40.42 19.81
CA GLU A 51 19.79 41.60 19.71
C GLU A 51 18.44 41.28 19.03
N MET A 52 18.27 40.05 18.53
CA MET A 52 17.03 39.56 17.93
C MET A 52 15.96 39.33 19.01
N ASP A 53 14.74 39.80 18.76
CA ASP A 53 13.61 39.59 19.67
C ASP A 53 12.67 38.52 19.12
N HIS A 54 12.87 37.28 19.59
CA HIS A 54 12.09 36.12 19.16
C HIS A 54 10.59 36.23 19.50
N ASN A 55 10.22 36.94 20.58
CA ASN A 55 8.81 37.17 20.92
C ASN A 55 8.17 38.18 19.98
N LEU A 56 8.91 39.24 19.61
CA LEU A 56 8.49 40.18 18.58
C LEU A 56 8.29 39.47 17.24
N GLN A 57 9.24 38.63 16.82
CA GLN A 57 9.17 37.89 15.56
C GLN A 57 7.96 36.96 15.52
N GLN A 58 7.71 36.19 16.59
CA GLN A 58 6.56 35.30 16.67
C GLN A 58 5.24 36.08 16.60
N ARG A 59 5.12 37.20 17.32
CA ARG A 59 3.92 38.04 17.32
C ARG A 59 3.67 38.67 15.94
N LEU A 60 4.71 39.22 15.30
CA LEU A 60 4.59 39.80 13.95
C LEU A 60 4.21 38.73 12.93
N GLY A 61 4.80 37.54 13.00
CA GLY A 61 4.44 36.41 12.13
C GLY A 61 2.97 36.01 12.25
N GLN A 62 2.46 35.88 13.48
CA GLN A 62 1.03 35.60 13.71
C GLN A 62 0.11 36.70 13.15
N GLN A 63 0.49 37.97 13.34
CA GLN A 63 -0.28 39.10 12.80
C GLN A 63 -0.28 39.13 11.27
N ILE A 64 0.86 38.85 10.62
CA ILE A 64 0.96 38.76 9.16
C ILE A 64 0.04 37.67 8.62
N VAL A 65 0.02 36.49 9.24
CA VAL A 65 -0.88 35.39 8.84
C VAL A 65 -2.35 35.79 8.95
N ALA A 66 -2.74 36.43 10.06
CA ALA A 66 -4.11 36.90 10.26
C ALA A 66 -4.51 37.97 9.22
N LEU A 67 -3.64 38.93 8.94
CA LEU A 67 -3.88 39.98 7.94
C LEU A 67 -3.99 39.40 6.52
N ARG A 68 -3.13 38.45 6.15
CA ARG A 68 -3.21 37.76 4.84
C ARG A 68 -4.51 36.97 4.69
N SER A 69 -4.97 36.33 5.76
CA SER A 69 -6.28 35.66 5.75
C SER A 69 -7.42 36.65 5.51
N HIS A 70 -7.35 37.85 6.11
CA HIS A 70 -8.36 38.89 5.92
C HIS A 70 -8.34 39.44 4.49
N VAL A 71 -7.16 39.71 3.93
CA VAL A 71 -7.00 40.14 2.53
C VAL A 71 -7.60 39.11 1.57
N LYS A 72 -7.39 37.81 1.82
CA LYS A 72 -8.02 36.75 1.03
C LYS A 72 -9.56 36.85 1.06
N THR A 73 -10.17 37.01 2.24
CA THR A 73 -11.62 37.18 2.35
C THR A 73 -12.10 38.41 1.60
N LEU A 74 -11.39 39.53 1.66
CA LEU A 74 -11.75 40.74 0.90
C LEU A 74 -11.62 40.53 -0.62
N HIS A 75 -10.68 39.72 -1.11
CA HIS A 75 -10.63 39.35 -2.52
C HIS A 75 -11.83 38.50 -2.94
N ASP A 76 -12.27 37.57 -2.09
CA ASP A 76 -13.47 36.76 -2.33
C ASP A 76 -14.74 37.65 -2.35
N ASP A 77 -14.83 38.64 -1.45
CA ASP A 77 -15.91 39.62 -1.40
C ASP A 77 -15.89 40.54 -2.63
N ARG A 78 -14.70 41.04 -3.01
CA ARG A 78 -14.51 41.85 -4.23
C ARG A 78 -14.97 41.10 -5.46
N PHE A 79 -14.60 39.82 -5.59
CA PHE A 79 -15.02 38.95 -6.67
C PHE A 79 -16.54 38.76 -6.69
N SER A 80 -17.17 38.60 -5.54
CA SER A 80 -18.63 38.51 -5.39
C SER A 80 -19.33 39.78 -5.88
N VAL A 81 -18.84 40.96 -5.49
CA VAL A 81 -19.38 42.27 -5.94
C VAL A 81 -19.10 42.51 -7.43
N GLU A 82 -17.96 42.05 -7.96
CA GLU A 82 -17.62 42.10 -9.38
C GLU A 82 -18.47 41.17 -10.24
N LEU A 83 -19.08 40.13 -9.69
CA LEU A 83 -20.00 39.28 -10.46
C LEU A 83 -21.42 39.84 -10.50
N GLY A 84 -21.88 40.51 -9.43
CA GLY A 84 -23.16 41.25 -9.33
C GLY A 84 -24.40 40.45 -9.70
N ASP A 85 -25.22 40.03 -8.72
CA ASP A 85 -26.52 39.33 -8.89
C ASP A 85 -26.59 38.21 -9.95
N ILE A 86 -25.44 37.63 -10.34
CA ILE A 86 -25.37 36.19 -10.51
C ILE A 86 -25.47 35.70 -9.10
N THR A 87 -26.69 35.34 -8.68
CA THR A 87 -27.03 34.69 -7.41
C THR A 87 -25.76 34.24 -6.71
N GLU A 88 -25.39 34.91 -5.61
CA GLU A 88 -24.63 34.23 -4.57
C GLU A 88 -25.21 32.82 -4.49
N PRO A 89 -24.42 31.73 -4.37
CA PRO A 89 -24.98 30.51 -3.84
C PRO A 89 -25.53 30.90 -2.47
N GLY A 90 -26.81 31.30 -2.47
CA GLY A 90 -27.35 32.19 -1.47
C GLY A 90 -27.08 31.57 -0.14
N ASN A 91 -26.55 32.37 0.79
CA ASN A 91 -26.44 32.11 2.21
C ASN A 91 -27.06 30.74 2.54
N LYS A 92 -26.26 29.65 2.39
CA LYS A 92 -26.80 28.29 2.51
C LYS A 92 -27.53 28.32 3.84
N PRO A 93 -28.87 28.14 3.89
CA PRO A 93 -29.61 28.27 5.14
C PRO A 93 -28.86 27.44 6.16
N ALA A 94 -28.28 28.10 7.19
CA ALA A 94 -27.20 27.58 8.04
C ALA A 94 -27.18 26.07 7.98
N ALA A 95 -26.33 25.50 7.10
CA ALA A 95 -26.58 24.22 6.42
C ALA A 95 -27.45 23.35 7.29
N VAL A 96 -28.78 23.29 7.01
CA VAL A 96 -29.77 22.54 7.81
C VAL A 96 -29.05 21.28 8.22
N ALA A 97 -28.70 21.16 9.51
CA ALA A 97 -27.71 20.19 9.97
C ALA A 97 -27.98 18.91 9.21
N ALA A 98 -27.09 18.56 8.27
CA ALA A 98 -27.42 17.63 7.20
C ALA A 98 -28.04 16.43 7.89
N ALA A 99 -29.29 16.10 7.50
CA ALA A 99 -30.04 15.03 8.18
C ALA A 99 -29.07 13.86 8.37
N PRO A 100 -28.94 13.31 9.59
CA PRO A 100 -27.85 12.41 9.92
C PRO A 100 -27.72 11.37 8.82
N VAL A 101 -26.58 11.41 8.12
CA VAL A 101 -26.35 10.55 6.97
C VAL A 101 -26.41 9.12 7.50
N LYS A 102 -27.43 8.37 7.07
CA LYS A 102 -27.54 6.96 7.43
C LYS A 102 -26.48 6.21 6.64
N HIS A 103 -25.34 5.99 7.29
CA HIS A 103 -24.24 5.22 6.71
C HIS A 103 -24.62 3.76 6.52
N GLN A 104 -24.18 3.17 5.42
CA GLN A 104 -24.28 1.75 5.20
C GLN A 104 -23.36 1.00 6.17
N ALA A 105 -23.92 0.01 6.88
CA ALA A 105 -23.14 -0.90 7.71
C ALA A 105 -22.37 -1.92 6.85
N TRP A 106 -21.23 -2.38 7.35
CA TRP A 106 -20.48 -3.47 6.74
C TRP A 106 -21.28 -4.78 6.79
N ASP A 107 -21.35 -5.48 5.66
CA ASP A 107 -21.91 -6.84 5.58
C ASP A 107 -20.78 -7.86 5.80
N ILE A 108 -20.63 -8.30 7.05
CA ILE A 108 -19.51 -9.14 7.49
C ILE A 108 -20.05 -10.51 7.91
N ASP A 109 -19.49 -11.59 7.34
CA ASP A 109 -19.74 -12.94 7.82
C ASP A 109 -18.97 -13.20 9.13
N GLU A 110 -19.66 -13.00 10.26
CA GLU A 110 -19.10 -13.22 11.60
C GLU A 110 -18.64 -14.66 11.85
N LYS A 111 -19.19 -15.65 11.12
CA LYS A 111 -18.76 -17.04 11.27
C LYS A 111 -17.35 -17.22 10.73
N VAL A 112 -17.02 -16.56 9.62
CA VAL A 112 -15.69 -16.62 9.02
C VAL A 112 -14.66 -15.96 9.93
N LEU A 113 -14.98 -14.82 10.54
CA LEU A 113 -14.10 -14.17 11.52
C LEU A 113 -13.86 -15.06 12.74
N THR A 114 -14.93 -15.63 13.28
CA THR A 114 -14.87 -16.50 14.48
C THR A 114 -14.07 -17.78 14.21
N ALA A 115 -14.15 -18.33 12.98
CA ALA A 115 -13.38 -19.50 12.58
C ALA A 115 -11.87 -19.25 12.51
N GLY A 116 -11.44 -17.98 12.38
CA GLY A 116 -10.04 -17.59 12.31
C GLY A 116 -9.40 -17.81 10.94
N GLN A 117 -8.13 -17.44 10.83
CA GLN A 117 -7.39 -17.51 9.57
C GLN A 117 -7.29 -18.97 9.07
N PRO A 118 -7.75 -19.28 7.86
CA PRO A 118 -7.61 -20.62 7.29
C PRO A 118 -6.15 -21.01 7.10
N ALA A 119 -5.82 -22.28 7.32
CA ALA A 119 -4.49 -22.80 7.04
C ALA A 119 -4.28 -23.03 5.53
N TYR A 120 -3.03 -22.90 5.08
CA TYR A 120 -2.67 -23.38 3.74
C TYR A 120 -2.74 -24.92 3.71
N PRO A 121 -3.29 -25.54 2.64
CA PRO A 121 -3.38 -26.99 2.56
C PRO A 121 -2.01 -27.67 2.69
N GLY A 122 -1.90 -28.67 3.57
CA GLY A 122 -0.70 -29.49 3.74
C GLY A 122 -0.53 -30.59 2.68
N VAL A 123 -1.33 -30.56 1.61
CA VAL A 123 -1.32 -31.54 0.53
C VAL A 123 -0.23 -31.18 -0.48
N VAL A 124 0.50 -32.18 -0.99
CA VAL A 124 1.46 -31.99 -2.07
C VAL A 124 0.70 -31.79 -3.38
N ARG A 125 0.97 -30.68 -4.08
CA ARG A 125 0.32 -30.36 -5.36
C ARG A 125 0.61 -31.44 -6.41
N GLY A 126 -0.43 -31.91 -7.10
CA GLY A 126 -0.35 -32.97 -8.10
C GLY A 126 -0.17 -34.39 -7.54
N SER A 127 -0.25 -34.57 -6.22
CA SER A 127 -0.28 -35.89 -5.60
C SER A 127 -1.64 -36.57 -5.77
N ALA A 128 -1.75 -37.84 -5.36
CA ALA A 128 -3.02 -38.58 -5.37
C ALA A 128 -4.08 -37.94 -4.45
N ASP A 129 -3.64 -37.17 -3.44
CA ASP A 129 -4.50 -36.47 -2.49
C ASP A 129 -4.91 -35.07 -3.01
N ASP A 130 -4.34 -34.60 -4.13
CA ASP A 130 -4.74 -33.35 -4.80
C ASP A 130 -5.84 -33.65 -5.84
N ASP A 131 -7.09 -33.62 -5.38
CA ASP A 131 -8.28 -33.86 -6.21
C ASP A 131 -8.66 -32.67 -7.13
N GLY A 132 -7.81 -31.64 -7.18
CA GLY A 132 -8.02 -30.40 -7.93
C GLY A 132 -8.97 -29.40 -7.28
N LYS A 133 -9.59 -29.73 -6.14
CA LYS A 133 -10.50 -28.84 -5.40
C LYS A 133 -9.89 -28.28 -4.12
N VAL A 134 -8.99 -29.03 -3.49
CA VAL A 134 -8.30 -28.64 -2.24
C VAL A 134 -7.77 -27.21 -2.28
N PHE A 135 -7.02 -26.84 -3.32
CA PHE A 135 -6.41 -25.51 -3.41
C PHE A 135 -7.40 -24.40 -3.79
N PRO A 136 -8.28 -24.55 -4.80
CA PRO A 136 -9.32 -23.56 -5.07
C PRO A 136 -10.23 -23.27 -3.87
N GLU A 137 -10.67 -24.30 -3.15
CA GLU A 137 -11.53 -24.13 -1.97
C GLU A 137 -10.78 -23.43 -0.83
N ALA A 138 -9.54 -23.82 -0.57
CA ALA A 138 -8.70 -23.14 0.42
C ALA A 138 -8.47 -21.67 0.07
N TRP A 139 -8.29 -21.36 -1.22
CA TRP A 139 -8.16 -19.97 -1.69
C TRP A 139 -9.44 -19.16 -1.44
N VAL A 140 -10.61 -19.70 -1.76
CA VAL A 140 -11.91 -19.04 -1.50
C VAL A 140 -12.08 -18.75 -0.01
N ASN A 141 -11.78 -19.73 0.85
CA ASN A 141 -11.88 -19.55 2.31
C ASN A 141 -10.91 -18.49 2.81
N MET A 142 -9.66 -18.52 2.35
CA MET A 142 -8.63 -17.53 2.69
C MET A 142 -9.07 -16.12 2.28
N LYS A 143 -9.57 -15.96 1.05
CA LYS A 143 -10.08 -14.68 0.53
C LYS A 143 -11.24 -14.17 1.40
N ALA A 144 -12.24 -15.02 1.67
CA ALA A 144 -13.39 -14.63 2.48
C ALA A 144 -12.98 -14.16 3.88
N PHE A 145 -12.02 -14.84 4.51
CA PHE A 145 -11.49 -14.43 5.81
C PHE A 145 -10.81 -13.06 5.78
N TRP A 146 -9.95 -12.80 4.80
CA TRP A 146 -9.26 -11.51 4.72
C TRP A 146 -10.19 -10.37 4.30
N GLU A 147 -11.18 -10.63 3.45
CA GLU A 147 -12.24 -9.66 3.15
C GLU A 147 -13.00 -9.28 4.42
N ALA A 148 -13.52 -10.27 5.17
CA ALA A 148 -14.21 -10.04 6.43
C ALA A 148 -13.32 -9.32 7.47
N SER A 149 -12.05 -9.69 7.55
CA SER A 149 -11.09 -9.10 8.50
C SER A 149 -10.79 -7.63 8.17
N CYS A 150 -10.65 -7.28 6.89
CA CYS A 150 -10.48 -5.90 6.46
C CYS A 150 -11.75 -5.07 6.73
N MET A 151 -12.93 -5.61 6.44
CA MET A 151 -14.20 -4.95 6.74
C MET A 151 -14.36 -4.70 8.24
N ASP A 152 -14.02 -5.68 9.08
CA ASP A 152 -14.09 -5.56 10.53
C ASP A 152 -13.07 -4.55 11.08
N HIS A 153 -11.88 -4.46 10.48
CA HIS A 153 -10.91 -3.43 10.80
C HIS A 153 -11.47 -2.01 10.55
N PHE A 154 -12.08 -1.78 9.39
CA PHE A 154 -12.72 -0.50 9.08
C PHE A 154 -13.93 -0.22 9.98
N ARG A 155 -14.76 -1.23 10.24
CA ARG A 155 -15.88 -1.15 11.21
C ARG A 155 -15.40 -0.70 12.59
N LYS A 156 -14.34 -1.31 13.11
CA LYS A 156 -13.74 -0.97 14.43
C LYS A 156 -13.11 0.42 14.47
N ALA A 157 -12.69 0.93 13.31
CA ALA A 157 -12.18 2.29 13.14
C ALA A 157 -13.31 3.33 12.90
N ASP A 158 -14.59 2.92 13.00
CA ASP A 158 -15.77 3.76 12.75
C ASP A 158 -15.80 4.36 11.33
N ILE A 159 -15.22 3.64 10.36
CA ILE A 159 -15.26 4.00 8.94
C ILE A 159 -16.45 3.27 8.29
N PRO A 160 -17.41 4.00 7.69
CA PRO A 160 -18.60 3.39 7.11
C PRO A 160 -18.31 2.70 5.77
N ALA A 161 -19.17 1.76 5.37
CA ALA A 161 -18.97 0.99 4.13
C ALA A 161 -19.19 1.83 2.84
N ASP A 162 -19.92 2.94 2.96
CA ASP A 162 -20.20 3.88 1.87
C ASP A 162 -19.20 5.05 1.82
N PHE A 163 -18.07 4.94 2.52
CA PHE A 163 -17.03 5.96 2.51
C PHE A 163 -16.50 6.18 1.08
N PRO A 164 -16.42 7.43 0.59
CA PRO A 164 -15.98 7.72 -0.77
C PRO A 164 -14.49 7.43 -0.93
N VAL A 165 -14.15 6.58 -1.91
CA VAL A 165 -12.77 6.23 -2.25
C VAL A 165 -12.37 6.92 -3.55
N ASN A 166 -11.20 7.58 -3.57
CA ASN A 166 -10.67 8.17 -4.79
C ASN A 166 -10.24 7.07 -5.79
N MET A 167 -10.56 7.25 -7.07
CA MET A 167 -10.17 6.33 -8.14
C MET A 167 -8.65 6.14 -8.26
N ASP A 168 -7.84 7.17 -7.97
CA ASP A 168 -6.38 7.04 -7.96
C ASP A 168 -5.90 6.07 -6.86
N PHE A 169 -6.55 6.10 -5.70
CA PHE A 169 -6.27 5.15 -4.62
C PHE A 169 -6.70 3.74 -5.01
N ALA A 170 -7.90 3.57 -5.58
CA ALA A 170 -8.38 2.27 -6.05
C ALA A 170 -7.47 1.68 -7.14
N ALA A 171 -7.00 2.51 -8.08
CA ALA A 171 -6.06 2.11 -9.13
C ALA A 171 -4.69 1.72 -8.53
N SER A 172 -4.18 2.50 -7.57
CA SER A 172 -2.91 2.19 -6.88
C SER A 172 -2.98 0.86 -6.13
N MET A 173 -4.06 0.60 -5.38
CA MET A 173 -4.27 -0.67 -4.69
C MET A 173 -4.38 -1.85 -5.65
N ASN A 174 -5.12 -1.69 -6.76
CA ASN A 174 -5.21 -2.73 -7.77
C ASN A 174 -3.84 -3.04 -8.41
N GLY A 175 -3.08 -2.00 -8.73
CA GLY A 175 -1.73 -2.13 -9.26
C GLY A 175 -0.80 -2.89 -8.32
N GLU A 176 -0.82 -2.56 -7.03
CA GLU A 176 -0.02 -3.24 -6.00
C GLU A 176 -0.39 -4.72 -5.86
N ILE A 177 -1.69 -5.03 -5.83
CA ILE A 177 -2.20 -6.42 -5.76
C ILE A 177 -1.70 -7.21 -6.97
N MET A 178 -1.85 -6.65 -8.17
CA MET A 178 -1.44 -7.32 -9.41
C MET A 178 0.08 -7.50 -9.48
N ALA A 179 0.85 -6.48 -9.15
CA ALA A 179 2.32 -6.54 -9.13
C ALA A 179 2.81 -7.61 -8.16
N THR A 180 2.31 -7.60 -6.93
CA THR A 180 2.68 -8.59 -5.91
C THR A 180 2.26 -10.00 -6.31
N HIS A 181 1.04 -10.18 -6.83
CA HIS A 181 0.54 -11.48 -7.27
C HIS A 181 1.40 -12.07 -8.39
N ILE A 182 1.71 -11.27 -9.42
CA ILE A 182 2.53 -11.70 -10.56
C ILE A 182 3.95 -12.00 -10.10
N TRP A 183 4.56 -11.11 -9.31
CA TRP A 183 5.93 -11.27 -8.82
C TRP A 183 6.10 -12.53 -7.97
N LEU A 184 5.22 -12.74 -6.99
CA LEU A 184 5.28 -13.91 -6.12
C LEU A 184 4.99 -15.20 -6.89
N SER A 185 4.04 -15.19 -7.83
CA SER A 185 3.76 -16.36 -8.67
C SER A 185 4.96 -16.74 -9.54
N ALA A 186 5.64 -15.76 -10.14
CA ALA A 186 6.87 -15.98 -10.90
C ALA A 186 7.99 -16.53 -10.01
N ARG A 187 8.14 -16.00 -8.80
CA ARG A 187 9.11 -16.49 -7.81
C ARG A 187 8.81 -17.93 -7.39
N CYS A 188 7.55 -18.28 -7.12
CA CYS A 188 7.15 -19.65 -6.80
C CYS A 188 7.49 -20.61 -7.94
N LYS A 189 7.14 -20.26 -9.19
CA LYS A 189 7.49 -21.05 -10.37
C LYS A 189 9.00 -21.26 -10.52
N ALA A 190 9.79 -20.23 -10.25
CA ALA A 190 11.25 -20.33 -10.28
C ALA A 190 11.80 -21.25 -9.17
N LEU A 191 11.20 -21.21 -7.97
CA LEU A 191 11.56 -22.10 -6.86
C LEU A 191 11.17 -23.55 -7.16
N GLU A 192 9.98 -23.80 -7.69
CA GLU A 192 9.53 -25.14 -8.11
C GLU A 192 10.45 -25.73 -9.18
N ALA A 193 10.88 -24.93 -10.16
CA ALA A 193 11.84 -25.39 -11.17
C ALA A 193 13.21 -25.77 -10.57
N ARG A 194 13.72 -24.98 -9.62
CA ARG A 194 14.97 -25.28 -8.90
C ARG A 194 14.83 -26.52 -8.02
N LEU A 195 13.68 -26.69 -7.38
CA LEU A 195 13.38 -27.87 -6.57
C LEU A 195 13.36 -29.13 -7.44
N ALA A 196 12.66 -29.09 -8.58
CA ALA A 196 12.64 -30.20 -9.53
C ALA A 196 14.05 -30.56 -10.05
N GLU A 197 14.91 -29.56 -10.30
CA GLU A 197 16.31 -29.81 -10.66
C GLU A 197 17.06 -30.55 -9.54
N ILE A 198 16.93 -30.11 -8.29
CA ILE A 198 17.56 -30.74 -7.13
C ILE A 198 17.04 -32.17 -6.93
N GLU A 199 15.72 -32.36 -7.00
CA GLU A 199 15.06 -33.65 -6.83
C GLU A 199 15.41 -34.65 -7.94
N SER A 200 15.73 -34.16 -9.15
CA SER A 200 16.20 -35.00 -10.25
C SER A 200 17.62 -35.54 -10.06
N ARG A 201 18.41 -34.95 -9.15
CA ARG A 201 19.78 -35.39 -8.90
C ARG A 201 19.78 -36.75 -8.18
N PRO A 202 20.71 -37.67 -8.51
CA PRO A 202 20.84 -38.92 -7.78
C PRO A 202 21.07 -38.66 -6.29
N GLN A 203 20.21 -39.22 -5.44
CA GLN A 203 20.40 -39.16 -3.99
C GLN A 203 21.50 -40.15 -3.60
N LEU A 204 22.46 -39.69 -2.79
CA LEU A 204 23.49 -40.54 -2.20
C LEU A 204 22.90 -41.24 -0.98
N GLU A 205 22.53 -42.52 -1.15
CA GLU A 205 22.02 -43.37 -0.06
C GLU A 205 23.07 -44.43 0.31
N TYR A 206 23.46 -44.51 1.59
CA TYR A 206 24.29 -45.62 2.06
C TYR A 206 23.44 -46.84 2.41
N ARG A 207 23.62 -47.92 1.67
CA ARG A 207 22.81 -49.15 1.72
C ARG A 207 23.46 -50.25 2.59
N GLY A 208 24.49 -49.92 3.35
CA GLY A 208 25.20 -50.88 4.21
C GLY A 208 26.12 -51.82 3.43
N VAL A 209 26.28 -53.05 3.94
CA VAL A 209 27.09 -54.10 3.29
C VAL A 209 26.36 -54.66 2.08
N TRP A 210 27.06 -54.82 0.96
CA TRP A 210 26.48 -55.35 -0.27
C TRP A 210 25.88 -56.76 -0.08
N LYS A 211 24.71 -57.00 -0.67
CA LYS A 211 24.03 -58.30 -0.73
C LYS A 211 23.51 -58.56 -2.14
N SER A 212 23.62 -59.79 -2.61
CA SER A 212 23.15 -60.19 -3.95
C SER A 212 21.64 -60.08 -4.12
N THR A 213 20.88 -60.21 -3.03
CA THR A 213 19.42 -60.15 -3.01
C THR A 213 18.87 -58.74 -3.11
N ASP A 214 19.67 -57.73 -2.78
CA ASP A 214 19.19 -56.37 -2.65
C ASP A 214 19.29 -55.64 -3.99
N ALA A 215 18.26 -54.87 -4.32
CA ALA A 215 18.28 -53.96 -5.46
C ALA A 215 18.95 -52.63 -5.06
N TYR A 216 19.89 -52.20 -5.88
CA TYR A 216 20.62 -50.95 -5.74
C TYR A 216 20.25 -49.99 -6.86
N LYS A 217 20.07 -48.72 -6.52
CA LYS A 217 19.82 -47.64 -7.48
C LYS A 217 21.14 -46.94 -7.82
N ARG A 218 21.18 -46.26 -8.96
CA ARG A 218 22.31 -45.39 -9.31
C ARG A 218 22.47 -44.31 -8.24
N GLY A 219 23.69 -44.14 -7.74
CA GLY A 219 23.99 -43.22 -6.64
C GLY A 219 24.16 -43.91 -5.28
N ASP A 220 23.66 -45.14 -5.12
CA ASP A 220 23.79 -45.88 -3.86
C ASP A 220 25.25 -46.17 -3.53
N LEU A 221 25.57 -46.08 -2.24
CA LEU A 221 26.85 -46.47 -1.66
C LEU A 221 26.72 -47.77 -0.88
N THR A 222 27.66 -48.69 -1.07
CA THR A 222 27.75 -49.93 -0.29
C THR A 222 29.16 -50.20 0.20
N THR A 223 29.28 -51.08 1.19
CA THR A 223 30.56 -51.65 1.60
C THR A 223 30.68 -53.08 1.08
N TYR A 224 31.79 -53.41 0.42
CA TYR A 224 32.11 -54.75 -0.04
C TYR A 224 33.62 -54.96 -0.04
N ASP A 225 34.07 -56.11 0.48
CA ASP A 225 35.50 -56.44 0.67
C ASP A 225 36.29 -55.30 1.33
N GLY A 226 35.78 -54.77 2.45
CA GLY A 226 36.40 -53.69 3.22
C GLY A 226 36.49 -52.33 2.52
N SER A 227 35.92 -52.18 1.32
CA SER A 227 35.97 -50.96 0.51
C SER A 227 34.58 -50.36 0.33
N MET A 228 34.50 -49.05 0.08
CA MET A 228 33.25 -48.37 -0.26
C MET A 228 33.11 -48.24 -1.77
N TRP A 229 31.92 -48.57 -2.28
CA TRP A 229 31.62 -48.61 -3.70
C TRP A 229 30.37 -47.78 -4.01
N HIS A 230 30.37 -47.10 -5.15
CA HIS A 230 29.26 -46.32 -5.69
C HIS A 230 28.64 -47.02 -6.89
N ALA A 231 27.32 -47.25 -6.84
CA ALA A 231 26.55 -47.81 -7.94
C ALA A 231 26.42 -46.80 -9.09
N GLN A 232 26.99 -47.11 -10.25
CA GLN A 232 26.92 -46.26 -11.45
C GLN A 232 25.62 -46.45 -12.23
N VAL A 233 24.99 -47.61 -12.06
CA VAL A 233 23.73 -48.02 -12.69
C VAL A 233 22.85 -48.70 -11.65
N GLY A 234 21.54 -48.72 -11.87
CA GLY A 234 20.65 -49.55 -11.07
C GLY A 234 20.92 -51.04 -11.36
N SER A 235 21.03 -51.86 -10.32
CA SER A 235 21.32 -53.29 -10.48
C SER A 235 20.89 -54.13 -9.29
N GLN A 236 20.75 -55.44 -9.51
CA GLN A 236 20.56 -56.44 -8.48
C GLN A 236 21.50 -57.62 -8.80
N GLY A 237 22.22 -58.12 -7.80
CA GLY A 237 23.16 -59.23 -7.99
C GLY A 237 24.51 -58.88 -8.64
N LEU A 238 24.71 -57.66 -9.19
CA LEU A 238 26.02 -57.24 -9.68
C LEU A 238 26.99 -57.00 -8.51
N VAL A 239 28.12 -57.70 -8.51
CA VAL A 239 29.11 -57.69 -7.42
C VAL A 239 30.06 -56.50 -7.55
N PRO A 240 30.31 -55.70 -6.49
CA PRO A 240 31.28 -54.62 -6.55
C PRO A 240 32.69 -55.13 -6.83
N GLY A 241 33.40 -54.43 -7.72
CA GLY A 241 34.72 -54.85 -8.20
C GLY A 241 34.69 -55.89 -9.32
N GLN A 242 33.50 -56.32 -9.78
CA GLN A 242 33.33 -57.17 -10.96
C GLN A 242 32.50 -56.45 -12.02
N GLY A 243 33.04 -56.36 -13.23
CA GLY A 243 32.36 -55.76 -14.38
C GLY A 243 32.08 -54.25 -14.26
N GLU A 244 31.21 -53.77 -15.13
CA GLU A 244 30.80 -52.35 -15.19
C GLU A 244 29.47 -52.18 -14.46
N GLY A 245 29.51 -51.54 -13.28
CA GLY A 245 28.30 -51.25 -12.50
C GLY A 245 28.61 -50.59 -11.17
N TRP A 246 29.79 -50.85 -10.62
CA TRP A 246 30.29 -50.26 -9.38
C TRP A 246 31.59 -49.51 -9.62
N ARG A 247 31.73 -48.33 -9.01
CA ARG A 247 32.98 -47.57 -8.96
C ARG A 247 33.52 -47.55 -7.54
N LEU A 248 34.80 -47.88 -7.38
CA LEU A 248 35.47 -47.80 -6.08
C LEU A 248 35.54 -46.33 -5.62
N CYS A 249 35.04 -46.05 -4.43
CA CYS A 249 35.08 -44.71 -3.80
C CYS A 249 36.19 -44.61 -2.77
N VAL A 250 36.26 -45.61 -1.88
CA VAL A 250 37.25 -45.66 -0.80
C VAL A 250 37.82 -47.06 -0.76
N LYS A 251 39.14 -47.17 -0.92
CA LYS A 251 39.86 -48.44 -0.87
C LYS A 251 40.09 -48.86 0.58
N LYS A 252 40.00 -50.17 0.86
CA LYS A 252 40.42 -50.72 2.15
C LYS A 252 41.88 -50.37 2.48
N GLY A 253 42.15 -50.09 3.75
CA GLY A 253 43.50 -49.89 4.26
C GLY A 253 44.35 -51.16 4.14
N LYS A 254 45.69 -51.00 4.24
CA LYS A 254 46.59 -52.14 4.46
C LYS A 254 46.66 -52.40 5.97
N ASP A 255 46.65 -53.67 6.34
CA ASP A 255 46.92 -54.07 7.71
C ASP A 255 48.29 -53.55 8.15
N ALA A 256 48.36 -53.00 9.36
CA ALA A 256 49.63 -52.64 9.96
C ALA A 256 50.41 -53.93 10.23
N ARG A 257 51.55 -54.12 9.54
CA ARG A 257 52.50 -55.17 9.91
C ARG A 257 53.22 -54.71 11.19
N SER A 258 53.00 -55.43 12.28
CA SER A 258 53.81 -55.33 13.51
C SER A 258 55.21 -55.87 13.28
#